data_AF-A0A7X7KLH7-F1
#
_entry.id   AF-A0A7X7KLH7-F1
#
_cell.length_a   1.000
_cell.length_b   1.000
_cell.length_c   1.000
_cell.angle_alpha   90.00
_cell.angle_beta   90.00
_cell.angle_gamma   90.00
#
_symmetry.space_group_name_H-M   'P 1'
#
loop_
_entity.id
_entity.type
_entity.pdbx_description
1 polymer ?
#
loop_
_entity_poly.entity_id
_entity_poly.type
_entity_poly.pdbx_seq_one_letter_code
_entity_poly.pdbx_strand_id
1 'polypeptide(L)' 'MSDQAVILFDTAGRARCLYSEIVDLQALGRLKVRRATRIEFDALTQRWQVLPAHGRRVLFSSPSRTRCLAWEQANVIP' A
#
# COMPACT_ATOMS: atom_id res chain seq x y z
N MET A 1 -16.10 -26.26 1.57
CA MET A 1 -15.90 -24.83 1.88
C MET A 1 -14.46 -24.69 2.30
N SER A 2 -13.66 -23.90 1.59
CA SER A 2 -12.26 -23.68 1.97
C SER A 2 -12.22 -22.75 3.17
N ASP A 3 -11.58 -23.16 4.26
CA ASP A 3 -11.32 -22.29 5.38
C ASP A 3 -10.38 -21.15 4.94
N GLN A 4 -10.94 -19.96 4.77
CA GLN A 4 -10.17 -18.74 4.59
C GLN A 4 -10.07 -18.02 5.94
N ALA A 5 -8.84 -17.87 6.43
CA ALA A 5 -8.57 -16.98 7.53
C ALA A 5 -8.32 -15.56 7.02
N VAL A 6 -9.03 -14.59 7.60
CA VAL A 6 -8.98 -13.18 7.20
C VAL A 6 -8.38 -12.35 8.34
N ILE A 7 -7.34 -11.58 8.04
CA ILE A 7 -6.77 -10.59 8.95
C ILE A 7 -7.20 -9.20 8.47
N LEU A 8 -7.86 -8.45 9.35
CA LEU A 8 -8.35 -7.11 9.09
C LEU A 8 -7.39 -6.09 9.69
N PHE A 9 -6.87 -5.18 8.86
CA PHE A 9 -6.08 -4.03 9.31
C PHE A 9 -6.93 -2.76 9.29
N ASP A 10 -6.94 -2.00 10.39
CA ASP A 10 -7.57 -0.69 10.44
C ASP A 10 -6.62 0.45 10.02
N THR A 11 -7.15 1.66 9.90
CA THR A 11 -6.38 2.86 9.53
C THR A 11 -5.36 3.29 10.58
N ALA A 12 -5.46 2.78 11.82
CA ALA A 12 -4.49 2.96 12.87
C ALA A 12 -3.38 1.88 12.83
N GLY A 13 -3.43 0.97 11.85
CA GLY A 13 -2.47 -0.12 11.69
C GLY A 13 -2.67 -1.28 12.65
N ARG A 14 -3.83 -1.40 13.31
CA ARG A 14 -4.14 -2.52 14.20
C ARG A 14 -4.71 -3.68 13.40
N ALA A 15 -4.24 -4.88 13.69
CA ALA A 15 -4.73 -6.11 13.09
C ALA A 15 -5.74 -6.81 14.03
N ARG A 16 -6.81 -7.36 13.47
CA ARG A 16 -7.76 -8.24 14.18
C ARG A 16 -8.15 -9.41 13.28
N CYS A 17 -8.31 -10.60 13.85
CA CYS A 17 -8.85 -11.77 13.18
C CYS A 17 -9.59 -12.66 14.19
N LEU A 18 -10.37 -13.61 13.70
CA LEU A 18 -10.84 -14.71 14.53
C LEU A 18 -9.63 -15.57 14.88
N TYR A 19 -9.45 -15.88 16.16
CA TYR A 19 -8.47 -16.88 16.55
C TYR A 19 -8.99 -18.24 16.10
N SER A 20 -8.35 -18.80 15.08
CA SER A 20 -8.56 -20.18 14.63
C SER A 20 -7.19 -20.84 14.54
N GLU A 21 -7.12 -22.14 14.85
CA GLU A 21 -5.90 -22.96 14.75
C GLU A 21 -5.36 -23.09 13.30
N ILE A 22 -5.98 -22.37 12.35
CA ILE A 22 -5.65 -22.35 10.92
C ILE A 22 -4.54 -21.34 10.64
N VAL A 23 -4.44 -20.28 11.44
CA VAL A 23 -3.38 -19.27 11.33
C VAL A 23 -2.62 -19.21 12.64
N ASP A 24 -1.40 -19.71 12.63
CA ASP A 24 -0.46 -19.45 13.72
C ASP A 24 -0.06 -17.97 13.71
N LEU A 25 -0.73 -17.18 14.54
CA LEU A 25 -0.47 -15.75 14.71
C LEU A 25 0.92 -15.49 15.30
N GLN A 26 1.52 -16.43 16.02
CA GLN A 26 2.90 -16.29 16.50
C GLN A 26 3.90 -16.44 15.35
N ALA A 27 3.62 -17.32 14.39
CA ALA A 27 4.44 -17.49 13.19
C ALA A 27 4.47 -16.23 12.28
N LEU A 28 3.45 -15.36 12.35
CA LEU A 28 3.49 -14.06 11.65
C LEU A 28 4.67 -13.18 12.10
N GLY A 29 5.13 -13.37 13.34
CA GLY A 29 6.29 -12.67 13.88
C GLY A 29 6.19 -11.14 13.81
N ARG A 30 7.32 -10.48 13.56
CA ARG A 30 7.38 -9.01 13.41
C ARG A 30 7.08 -8.61 11.97
N LEU A 31 5.97 -7.92 11.76
CA LEU A 31 5.63 -7.32 10.47
C LEU A 31 6.55 -6.12 10.17
N LYS A 32 7.16 -6.11 8.97
CA LYS A 32 7.89 -4.96 8.44
C LYS A 32 7.06 -4.29 7.35
N VAL A 33 6.35 -3.23 7.71
CA VAL A 33 5.57 -2.43 6.76
C VAL A 33 6.50 -1.39 6.12
N ARG A 34 6.50 -1.31 4.79
CA ARG A 34 7.20 -0.26 4.04
C ARG A 34 6.21 0.41 3.12
N ARG A 35 6.30 1.74 3.02
CA ARG A 35 5.58 2.50 1.99
C ARG A 35 6.03 1.96 0.62
N ALA A 36 5.10 1.77 -0.31
CA ALA A 36 5.41 1.30 -1.65
C ALA A 36 5.78 2.47 -2.59
N THR A 37 5.01 3.54 -2.52
CA THR A 37 5.13 4.73 -3.37
C THR A 37 4.84 6.02 -2.61
N ARG A 38 5.28 7.14 -3.18
CA ARG A 38 4.97 8.50 -2.72
C ARG A 38 4.45 9.30 -3.91
N ILE A 39 3.46 10.15 -3.65
CA ILE A 39 2.86 11.03 -4.66
C ILE A 39 3.23 12.46 -4.32
N GLU A 40 3.98 13.10 -5.20
CA GLU A 40 4.55 14.44 -4.98
C GLU A 40 4.16 15.39 -6.11
N PHE A 41 4.02 16.67 -5.78
CA PHE A 41 3.76 17.72 -6.77
C PHE A 41 5.08 18.30 -7.26
N ASP A 42 5.29 18.28 -8.57
CA ASP A 42 6.40 18.94 -9.24
C ASP A 42 5.94 20.32 -9.75
N ALA A 43 6.47 21.37 -9.13
CA ALA A 43 6.12 22.75 -9.45
C ALA A 43 6.64 23.20 -10.83
N LEU A 44 7.70 22.59 -11.34
CA LEU A 44 8.26 22.95 -12.66
C LEU A 44 7.37 22.44 -13.78
N THR A 45 6.90 21.19 -13.66
CA THR A 45 6.04 20.56 -14.66
C THR A 45 4.56 20.73 -14.39
N GLN A 46 4.18 21.29 -13.24
CA GLN A 46 2.79 21.44 -12.76
C GLN A 46 2.02 20.11 -12.78
N ARG A 47 2.68 19.03 -12.35
CA ARG A 47 2.13 17.67 -12.36
C ARG A 47 2.39 16.96 -11.05
N TRP A 48 1.48 16.06 -10.73
CA TRP A 48 1.68 15.05 -9.70
C TRP A 48 2.46 13.88 -10.27
N GLN A 49 3.43 13.37 -9.50
CA GLN A 49 4.30 12.28 -9.87
C GLN A 49 4.18 11.16 -8.83
N VAL A 50 4.01 9.93 -9.29
CA VAL A 50 4.13 8.73 -8.47
C VAL A 50 5.58 8.28 -8.52
N LEU A 51 6.21 8.20 -7.37
CA LEU A 51 7.62 7.83 -7.20
C LEU A 51 7.67 6.56 -6.35
N PRO A 52 8.68 5.69 -6.51
CA PRO A 52 8.93 4.62 -5.55
C PRO A 52 9.20 5.23 -4.18
N ALA A 53 8.90 4.48 -3.11
CA ALA A 53 9.19 4.93 -1.75
C ALA A 53 10.67 5.24 -1.53
N HIS A 54 11.55 4.56 -2.28
CA HIS A 54 12.97 4.86 -2.36
C HIS A 54 13.37 5.08 -3.82
N GLY A 55 13.89 6.28 -4.12
CA GLY A 55 14.33 6.67 -5.45
C GLY A 55 13.60 7.88 -6.00
N ARG A 56 14.00 8.29 -7.20
CA ARG A 56 13.50 9.49 -7.90
C ARG A 56 12.94 9.20 -9.29
N ARG A 57 12.92 7.94 -9.72
CA ARG A 57 12.35 7.57 -11.02
C ARG A 57 10.84 7.74 -10.96
N VAL A 58 10.29 8.57 -11.84
CA VAL A 58 8.84 8.74 -11.98
C VAL A 58 8.24 7.46 -12.58
N LEU A 59 7.33 6.84 -11.83
CA LEU A 59 6.57 5.66 -12.26
C LEU A 59 5.36 6.07 -13.11
N PHE A 60 4.72 7.18 -12.74
CA PHE A 60 3.57 7.74 -13.42
C PHE A 60 3.45 9.25 -13.15
N SER A 61 2.89 10.03 -14.08
CA SER A 61 2.59 11.45 -13.82
C SER A 61 1.28 11.92 -14.43
N SER A 62 0.57 12.79 -13.72
CA SER A 62 -0.69 13.38 -14.17
C SER A 62 -0.87 14.79 -13.60
N PRO A 63 -1.55 15.70 -14.31
CA PRO A 63 -1.98 16.98 -13.71
C PRO A 63 -2.97 16.79 -12.54
N SER A 64 -3.62 15.61 -12.43
CA SER A 64 -4.56 15.29 -11.35
C SER A 64 -3.95 14.36 -10.32
N ARG A 65 -3.98 14.77 -9.05
CA ARG A 65 -3.58 13.93 -7.91
C ARG A 65 -4.45 12.66 -7.83
N THR A 66 -5.75 12.80 -8.06
CA THR A 66 -6.71 11.69 -8.03
C THR A 66 -6.36 10.61 -9.06
N ARG A 67 -5.92 10.99 -10.26
CA ARG A 67 -5.45 10.03 -11.27
C ARG A 67 -4.17 9.30 -10.83
N CYS A 68 -3.28 9.96 -10.10
CA CYS A 68 -2.09 9.32 -9.55
C CYS A 68 -2.43 8.31 -8.46
N LEU A 69 -3.41 8.63 -7.59
CA LEU A 69 -3.92 7.71 -6.57
C LEU A 69 -4.60 6.48 -7.19
N ALA A 70 -5.43 6.68 -8.22
CA ALA A 70 -6.07 5.58 -8.93
C ALA A 70 -5.02 4.68 -9.63
N TRP A 71 -3.98 5.27 -10.21
CA TRP A 71 -2.87 4.52 -10.77
C TRP A 71 -2.14 3.71 -9.69
N GLU A 72 -1.85 4.32 -8.53
CA GLU A 72 -1.20 3.65 -7.41
C GLU A 72 -2.00 2.42 -6.95
N GLN A 73 -3.31 2.58 -6.74
CA GLN A 73 -4.20 1.47 -6.34
C GLN A 73 -4.28 0.34 -7.37
N ALA A 74 -4.16 0.65 -8.66
CA ALA A 74 -4.27 -0.34 -9.73
C ALA A 74 -2.95 -1.04 -10.08
N ASN A 75 -1.79 -0.44 -9.74
CA ASN A 75 -0.48 -0.90 -10.23
C ASN A 75 0.50 -1.27 -9.11
N VAL A 76 0.28 -0.80 -7.89
CA VAL A 76 1.07 -1.22 -6.74
C VAL A 76 0.40 -2.46 -6.15
N ILE A 77 1.05 -3.61 -6.33
CA ILE A 77 0.60 -4.88 -5.76
C ILE A 77 0.63 -4.75 -4.21
N PRO A 78 -0.44 -5.13 -3.50
CA PRO A 78 -0.46 -5.25 -2.04
C PRO A 78 0.63 -6.18 -1.50
#